data_AF-A0A970QB57-F1
#
_entry.id   AF-A0A970QB57-F1
#
_cell.length_a   1.000
_cell.length_b   1.000
_cell.length_c   1.000
_cell.angle_alpha   90.00
_cell.angle_beta   90.00
_cell.angle_gamma   90.00
#
_symmetry.space_group_name_H-M   'P 1'
#
loop_
_entity.id
_entity.type
_entity.pdbx_description
1 polymer ?
#
loop_
_entity_poly.entity_id
_entity_poly.type
_entity_poly.pdbx_seq_one_letter_code
_entity_poly.pdbx_strand_id
1 'polypeptide(L)'
;MFLSASYILLSVIVAEPIAPTGRTRYPYWQMVNDVVTQIESGPPRQPSINKGLHTPGEEYPFESFRHLQAAVLIRAAKEGIIVARQQEGMGKPKAKVDQEVLRNVTVALEYLPMVLREDIDNPNREVQERDIHGFPKDKPSESDTLFSLISNREEDPVLRRFLMERSVPGFAQDSLLTRALPLYLASRDKKIREVLIGIASHPGEVPELQILAMKLYMHYMLDAYQSIFDADPNVQARAAEGTSLPYTAAVDDAALKLSTATQNGLKQMSSRINDLIVAIAGHISENSTRSELVKDAVKSLLTETRDTIYNVDKSAIDSYLAGEVPEPEMTWPVMPATPSEAPPAAADGMIPVLLPEDGGPPVF
;
A
#
# COMPACT_ATOMS: atom_id res chain seq x y z
N MET A 1 -39.62 10.34 -71.45
CA MET A 1 -40.32 11.21 -70.48
C MET A 1 -40.54 10.38 -69.22
N PHE A 2 -39.52 10.31 -68.36
CA PHE A 2 -39.28 11.20 -67.22
C PHE A 2 -40.33 11.07 -66.12
N LEU A 3 -39.86 10.47 -65.01
CA LEU A 3 -40.08 10.83 -63.61
C LEU A 3 -41.48 10.63 -63.01
N SER A 4 -41.56 9.74 -62.02
CA SER A 4 -41.86 10.16 -60.64
C SER A 4 -41.70 8.95 -59.70
N ALA A 5 -40.47 8.70 -59.27
CA ALA A 5 -40.21 7.92 -58.07
C ALA A 5 -40.22 8.90 -56.88
N SER A 6 -41.22 8.78 -56.01
CA SER A 6 -41.32 9.60 -54.80
C SER A 6 -40.25 9.16 -53.80
N TYR A 7 -39.13 9.89 -53.76
CA TYR A 7 -38.18 9.86 -52.65
C TYR A 7 -38.80 10.55 -51.44
N ILE A 8 -39.06 9.81 -50.36
CA ILE A 8 -39.29 10.38 -49.04
C ILE A 8 -37.91 10.69 -48.46
N LEU A 9 -37.54 11.97 -48.48
CA LEU A 9 -36.38 12.50 -47.77
C LEU A 9 -36.73 12.55 -46.28
N LEU A 10 -36.28 11.54 -45.53
CA LEU A 10 -36.31 11.58 -44.07
C LEU A 10 -35.15 12.49 -43.62
N SER A 11 -35.44 13.77 -43.41
CA SER A 11 -34.51 14.70 -42.75
C SER A 11 -34.37 14.30 -41.29
N VAL A 12 -33.34 13.52 -40.97
CA VAL A 12 -32.83 13.35 -39.60
C VAL A 12 -32.23 14.70 -39.19
N ILE A 13 -33.01 15.49 -38.46
CA ILE A 13 -32.46 16.59 -37.67
C ILE A 13 -31.55 15.92 -36.64
N VAL A 14 -30.24 16.03 -36.85
CA VAL A 14 -29.24 15.80 -35.81
C VAL A 14 -29.50 16.87 -34.76
N ALA A 15 -30.34 16.54 -33.78
CA ALA A 15 -30.36 17.29 -32.54
C ALA A 15 -28.99 17.05 -31.91
N GLU A 16 -28.17 18.10 -31.84
CA GLU A 16 -27.00 18.12 -30.98
C GLU A 16 -27.42 17.61 -29.59
N PRO A 17 -26.67 16.69 -28.97
CA PRO A 17 -27.00 16.26 -27.62
C PRO A 17 -26.94 17.50 -26.74
N ILE A 18 -28.11 17.87 -26.22
CA ILE A 18 -28.29 18.93 -25.22
C ILE A 18 -27.24 18.69 -24.14
N ALA A 19 -26.32 19.64 -23.99
CA ALA A 19 -25.29 19.61 -22.97
C ALA A 19 -25.95 19.37 -21.60
N PRO A 20 -25.53 18.37 -20.83
CA PRO A 20 -26.16 18.09 -19.54
C PRO A 20 -25.86 19.24 -18.58
N THR A 21 -26.85 20.12 -18.37
CA THR A 21 -26.85 21.18 -17.34
C THR A 21 -27.37 20.70 -15.98
N GLY A 22 -27.21 19.41 -15.68
CA GLY A 22 -27.34 18.88 -14.32
C GLY A 22 -25.97 18.44 -13.83
N ARG A 23 -25.55 18.86 -12.62
CA ARG A 23 -24.39 18.29 -11.93
C ARG A 23 -24.62 16.78 -11.74
N THR A 24 -24.27 15.98 -12.73
CA THR A 24 -23.98 14.56 -12.56
C THR A 24 -22.79 14.51 -11.59
N ARG A 25 -22.95 13.82 -10.46
CA ARG A 25 -21.82 13.44 -9.61
C ARG A 25 -20.92 12.56 -10.46
N TYR A 26 -19.94 13.16 -11.11
CA TYR A 26 -19.02 12.45 -11.97
C TYR A 26 -18.09 11.64 -11.05
N PRO A 27 -18.13 10.29 -11.08
CA PRO A 27 -17.34 9.45 -10.20
C PRO A 27 -15.85 9.78 -10.31
N TYR A 28 -15.15 9.81 -9.18
CA TYR A 28 -13.71 10.10 -9.14
C TYR A 28 -12.91 9.07 -9.93
N TRP A 29 -13.36 7.81 -9.94
CA TRP A 29 -12.78 6.78 -10.80
C TRP A 29 -12.82 7.16 -12.29
N GLN A 30 -13.98 7.60 -12.79
CA GLN A 30 -14.14 7.99 -14.20
C GLN A 30 -13.28 9.21 -14.52
N MET A 31 -13.21 10.19 -13.61
CA MET A 31 -12.33 11.35 -13.76
C MET A 31 -10.86 10.97 -13.89
N VAL A 32 -10.35 10.14 -12.98
CA VAL A 32 -8.94 9.74 -13.01
C VAL A 32 -8.65 8.90 -14.25
N ASN A 33 -9.54 7.96 -14.61
CA ASN A 33 -9.38 7.14 -15.79
C ASN A 33 -9.41 7.96 -17.09
N ASP A 34 -10.28 8.96 -17.20
CA ASP A 34 -10.39 9.79 -18.41
C ASP A 34 -9.16 10.69 -18.55
N VAL A 35 -8.64 11.24 -17.45
CA VAL A 35 -7.36 11.97 -17.44
C VAL A 35 -6.22 11.07 -17.92
N VAL A 36 -6.07 9.87 -17.34
CA VAL A 36 -5.02 8.91 -17.74
C VAL A 36 -5.16 8.49 -19.20
N THR A 37 -6.38 8.20 -19.65
CA THR A 37 -6.65 7.83 -21.05
C THR A 37 -6.30 8.96 -22.01
N GLN A 38 -6.61 10.21 -21.66
CA GLN A 38 -6.27 11.39 -22.47
C GLN A 38 -4.74 11.59 -22.59
N ILE A 39 -4.00 11.26 -21.53
CA ILE A 39 -2.54 11.32 -21.51
C ILE A 39 -1.94 10.26 -22.42
N GLU A 40 -2.37 9.02 -22.26
CA GLU A 40 -1.84 7.87 -23.00
C GLU A 40 -2.18 7.92 -24.49
N SER A 41 -3.34 8.50 -24.85
CA SER A 41 -3.80 8.65 -26.23
C SER A 41 -3.30 9.92 -26.93
N GLY A 42 -2.67 10.84 -26.21
CA GLY A 42 -2.10 12.06 -26.77
C GLY A 42 -0.88 11.78 -27.65
N PRO A 43 -0.63 12.58 -28.72
CA PRO A 43 0.63 12.50 -29.45
C PRO A 43 1.81 12.79 -28.51
N PRO A 44 3.00 12.20 -28.71
CA PRO A 44 4.17 12.49 -27.89
C PRO A 44 4.43 14.01 -27.89
N ARG A 45 4.33 14.63 -26.71
CA ARG A 45 4.38 16.08 -26.58
C ARG A 45 5.77 16.58 -26.99
N GLN A 46 5.80 17.59 -27.86
CA GLN A 46 7.06 18.23 -28.20
C GLN A 46 7.59 18.99 -26.99
N PRO A 47 8.91 18.97 -26.71
CA PRO A 47 9.49 19.74 -25.63
C PRO A 47 9.17 21.21 -25.82
N SER A 48 8.43 21.82 -24.89
CA SER A 48 8.12 23.24 -24.96
C SER A 48 9.35 24.04 -24.49
N ILE A 49 10.02 24.73 -25.42
CA ILE A 49 11.16 25.58 -25.12
C ILE A 49 10.62 26.99 -24.81
N ASN A 50 10.47 27.31 -23.54
CA ASN A 50 10.37 28.70 -23.07
C ASN A 50 11.76 29.18 -22.63
N LYS A 51 12.36 30.09 -23.41
CA LYS A 51 13.77 30.54 -23.28
C LYS A 51 14.14 31.27 -21.97
N GLY A 52 13.20 31.51 -21.06
CA GLY A 52 13.42 32.27 -19.82
C GLY A 52 13.51 31.44 -18.54
N LEU A 53 13.17 30.15 -18.59
CA LEU A 53 13.20 29.25 -17.44
C LEU A 53 13.96 27.99 -17.86
N HIS A 54 15.21 27.85 -17.43
CA HIS A 54 15.95 26.59 -17.53
C HIS A 54 15.41 25.59 -16.51
N THR A 55 14.15 25.20 -16.69
CA THR A 55 13.56 23.97 -16.17
C THR A 55 12.82 23.38 -17.37
N PRO A 56 13.20 22.19 -17.87
CA PRO A 56 12.50 21.54 -18.96
C PRO A 56 11.01 21.40 -18.59
N GLY A 57 10.17 22.22 -19.21
CA GLY A 57 8.71 22.13 -19.12
C GLY A 57 8.24 20.95 -19.95
N GLU A 58 8.50 19.75 -19.46
CA GLU A 58 7.54 18.67 -19.64
C GLU A 58 6.32 19.13 -18.87
N GLU A 59 5.33 19.72 -19.55
CA GLU A 59 3.96 19.71 -19.03
C GLU A 59 3.53 18.25 -19.03
N TYR A 60 4.03 17.50 -18.06
CA TYR A 60 3.47 16.24 -17.67
C TYR A 60 2.02 16.55 -17.22
N PRO A 61 1.11 15.57 -17.31
CA PRO A 61 -0.23 15.67 -16.74
C PRO A 61 -0.35 16.00 -15.25
N PHE A 62 0.77 16.26 -14.57
CA PHE A 62 0.84 16.61 -13.16
C PHE A 62 -0.06 17.80 -12.79
N GLU A 63 -0.22 18.81 -13.63
CA GLU A 63 -1.12 19.94 -13.33
C GLU A 63 -2.58 19.48 -13.17
N SER A 64 -3.00 18.42 -13.88
CA SER A 64 -4.35 17.83 -13.71
C SER A 64 -4.53 17.11 -12.37
N PHE A 65 -3.45 16.59 -11.77
CA PHE A 65 -3.47 15.91 -10.47
C PHE A 65 -3.13 16.83 -9.29
N ARG A 66 -2.50 17.99 -9.53
CA ARG A 66 -2.02 18.92 -8.50
C ARG A 66 -3.11 19.45 -7.56
N HIS A 67 -4.33 19.54 -8.05
CA HIS A 67 -5.48 19.97 -7.26
C HIS A 67 -6.14 18.82 -6.47
N LEU A 68 -5.77 17.57 -6.75
CA LEU A 68 -6.32 16.40 -6.06
C LEU A 68 -5.61 16.19 -4.72
N GLN A 69 -6.35 15.61 -3.79
CA GLN A 69 -5.83 15.18 -2.49
C GLN A 69 -5.63 13.66 -2.50
N ALA A 70 -4.73 13.15 -1.65
CA ALA A 70 -4.53 11.71 -1.48
C ALA A 70 -5.86 10.95 -1.24
N ALA A 71 -6.74 11.53 -0.42
CA ALA A 71 -8.09 10.98 -0.14
C ALA A 71 -8.95 10.83 -1.41
N VAL A 72 -8.78 11.69 -2.41
CA VAL A 72 -9.51 11.62 -3.68
C VAL A 72 -9.03 10.45 -4.52
N LEU A 73 -7.72 10.24 -4.61
CA LEU A 73 -7.15 9.09 -5.34
C LEU A 73 -7.50 7.76 -4.67
N ILE A 74 -7.47 7.71 -3.34
CA ILE A 74 -7.93 6.55 -2.57
C ILE A 74 -9.41 6.26 -2.85
N ARG A 75 -10.26 7.30 -2.87
CA ARG A 75 -11.68 7.14 -3.20
C ARG A 75 -11.87 6.66 -4.65
N ALA A 76 -11.11 7.21 -5.60
CA ALA A 76 -11.14 6.77 -6.99
C ALA A 76 -10.77 5.28 -7.13
N ALA A 77 -9.77 4.81 -6.40
CA ALA A 77 -9.40 3.39 -6.36
C ALA A 77 -10.56 2.53 -5.84
N LYS A 78 -11.21 2.95 -4.74
CA LYS A 78 -12.38 2.25 -4.17
C LYS A 78 -13.58 2.19 -5.13
N GLU A 79 -13.89 3.29 -5.79
CA GLU A 79 -14.94 3.33 -6.81
C GLU A 79 -14.60 2.41 -8.00
N GLY A 80 -13.35 2.42 -8.46
CA GLY A 80 -12.88 1.53 -9.52
C GLY A 80 -12.95 0.04 -9.15
N ILE A 81 -12.68 -0.30 -7.89
CA ILE A 81 -12.89 -1.65 -7.34
C ILE A 81 -14.36 -2.04 -7.44
N ILE A 82 -15.26 -1.18 -6.94
CA ILE A 82 -16.71 -1.46 -6.95
C ILE A 82 -17.20 -1.71 -8.38
N VAL A 83 -16.78 -0.87 -9.34
CA VAL A 83 -17.14 -1.02 -10.77
C VAL A 83 -16.67 -2.36 -11.32
N ALA A 84 -15.43 -2.78 -11.03
CA ALA A 84 -14.93 -4.08 -11.48
C ALA A 84 -15.70 -5.25 -10.81
N ARG A 85 -15.92 -5.18 -9.49
CA ARG A 85 -16.62 -6.22 -8.71
C ARG A 85 -18.07 -6.42 -9.12
N GLN A 86 -18.76 -5.39 -9.63
CA GLN A 86 -20.09 -5.54 -10.22
C GLN A 86 -20.12 -6.54 -11.38
N GLN A 87 -19.01 -6.71 -12.10
CA GLN A 87 -18.91 -7.64 -13.22
C GLN A 87 -18.80 -9.11 -12.79
N GLU A 88 -18.38 -9.36 -11.55
CA GLU A 88 -18.44 -10.69 -10.94
C GLU A 88 -19.90 -11.13 -10.79
N GLY A 89 -20.78 -10.20 -10.38
CA GLY A 89 -22.24 -10.40 -10.36
C GLY A 89 -22.87 -10.61 -11.73
N MET A 90 -22.16 -10.26 -12.82
CA MET A 90 -22.54 -10.53 -14.21
C MET A 90 -21.96 -11.84 -14.74
N GLY A 91 -21.33 -12.66 -13.89
CA GLY A 91 -20.80 -13.98 -14.25
C GLY A 91 -19.41 -13.96 -14.88
N LYS A 92 -18.67 -12.84 -14.83
CA LYS A 92 -17.26 -12.84 -15.28
C LYS A 92 -16.40 -13.69 -14.33
N PRO A 93 -15.39 -14.42 -14.83
CA PRO A 93 -14.47 -15.18 -13.98
C PRO A 93 -13.73 -14.27 -13.00
N LYS A 94 -13.65 -14.69 -11.73
CA LYS A 94 -12.99 -13.95 -10.65
C LYS A 94 -11.59 -13.45 -11.02
N ALA A 95 -10.76 -14.29 -11.65
CA ALA A 95 -9.42 -13.90 -12.08
C ALA A 95 -9.39 -12.71 -13.06
N LYS A 96 -10.39 -12.59 -13.96
CA LYS A 96 -10.51 -11.44 -14.86
C LYS A 96 -10.95 -10.19 -14.12
N VAL A 97 -11.85 -10.34 -13.15
CA VAL A 97 -12.31 -9.25 -12.29
C VAL A 97 -11.16 -8.74 -11.42
N ASP A 98 -10.38 -9.64 -10.82
CA ASP A 98 -9.19 -9.29 -10.02
C ASP A 98 -8.15 -8.53 -10.84
N GLN A 99 -7.94 -8.92 -12.11
CA GLN A 99 -7.05 -8.18 -13.02
C GLN A 99 -7.58 -6.78 -13.33
N GLU A 100 -8.89 -6.63 -13.50
CA GLU A 100 -9.51 -5.32 -13.72
C GLU A 100 -9.46 -4.45 -12.48
N VAL A 101 -9.69 -5.02 -11.29
CA VAL A 101 -9.46 -4.34 -10.01
C VAL A 101 -8.03 -3.85 -9.92
N LEU A 102 -7.04 -4.70 -10.19
CA LEU A 102 -5.63 -4.35 -10.15
C LEU A 102 -5.33 -3.18 -11.11
N ARG A 103 -5.85 -3.23 -12.34
CA ARG A 103 -5.71 -2.14 -13.31
C ARG A 103 -6.28 -0.84 -12.74
N ASN A 104 -7.49 -0.88 -12.20
CA ASN A 104 -8.16 0.32 -11.70
C ASN A 104 -7.44 0.92 -10.48
N VAL A 105 -6.99 0.08 -9.55
CA VAL A 105 -6.18 0.50 -8.41
C VAL A 105 -4.85 1.11 -8.87
N THR A 106 -4.17 0.49 -9.84
CA THR A 106 -2.91 1.00 -10.38
C THR A 106 -3.10 2.38 -10.99
N VAL A 107 -4.08 2.54 -11.88
CA VAL A 107 -4.40 3.82 -12.53
C VAL A 107 -4.73 4.91 -11.50
N ALA A 108 -5.46 4.57 -10.44
CA ALA A 108 -5.85 5.54 -9.42
C ALA A 108 -4.70 5.96 -8.50
N LEU A 109 -3.79 5.05 -8.15
CA LEU A 109 -2.81 5.26 -7.09
C LEU A 109 -1.38 5.49 -7.57
N GLU A 110 -1.05 5.27 -8.84
CA GLU A 110 0.32 5.43 -9.36
C GLU A 110 0.92 6.80 -9.04
N TYR A 111 0.07 7.84 -9.05
CA TYR A 111 0.45 9.23 -8.81
C TYR A 111 0.24 9.70 -7.36
N LEU A 112 -0.14 8.79 -6.45
CA LEU A 112 -0.37 9.10 -5.04
C LEU A 112 0.80 9.85 -4.37
N PRO A 113 2.08 9.47 -4.57
CA PRO A 113 3.19 10.13 -3.87
C PRO A 113 3.30 11.63 -4.18
N MET A 114 2.87 12.06 -5.37
CA MET A 114 2.96 13.47 -5.77
C MET A 114 1.90 14.36 -5.12
N VAL A 115 0.81 13.77 -4.61
CA VAL A 115 -0.26 14.49 -3.92
C VAL A 115 -0.17 14.38 -2.41
N LEU A 116 0.73 13.53 -1.89
CA LEU A 116 1.03 13.45 -0.46
C LEU A 116 1.66 14.76 -0.01
N ARG A 117 1.05 15.39 1.00
CA ARG A 117 1.50 16.70 1.53
C ARG A 117 2.46 16.57 2.70
N GLU A 118 3.11 15.43 2.81
CA GLU A 118 4.04 15.10 3.88
C GLU A 118 5.45 15.56 3.56
N ASP A 119 6.11 16.10 4.57
CA ASP A 119 7.51 16.51 4.49
C ASP A 119 8.39 15.27 4.74
N ILE A 120 8.92 14.68 3.66
CA ILE A 120 9.78 13.47 3.74
C ILE A 120 11.01 13.74 4.61
N ASP A 121 11.58 14.96 4.51
CA ASP A 121 12.77 15.36 5.25
C ASP A 121 12.47 15.66 6.72
N ASN A 122 11.20 15.91 7.05
CA ASN A 122 10.75 16.17 8.41
C ASN A 122 9.43 15.45 8.73
N PRO A 123 9.47 14.12 8.92
CA PRO A 123 8.27 13.31 9.13
C PRO A 123 7.56 13.61 10.47
N ASN A 124 8.27 14.23 11.41
CA ASN A 124 7.74 14.68 12.71
C ASN A 124 7.23 16.14 12.66
N ARG A 125 7.19 16.77 11.48
CA ARG A 125 6.56 18.08 11.29
C ARG A 125 5.03 17.93 11.34
N GLU A 126 4.56 17.46 12.48
CA GLU A 126 3.15 17.34 12.80
C GLU A 126 2.58 18.74 12.97
N VAL A 127 1.55 19.04 12.19
CA VAL A 127 0.64 20.13 12.53
C VAL A 127 -0.16 19.62 13.73
N GLN A 128 0.31 19.93 14.95
CA GLN A 128 -0.43 19.64 16.18
C GLN A 128 -1.82 20.31 16.06
N GLU A 129 -2.85 19.51 15.79
CA GLU A 129 -4.22 19.97 15.95
C GLU A 129 -4.56 19.87 17.44
N ARG A 130 -5.17 20.91 17.99
CA ARG A 130 -5.70 20.85 19.36
C ARG A 130 -7.13 20.33 19.28
N ASP A 131 -7.49 19.40 20.15
CA ASP A 131 -8.87 18.98 20.29
C ASP A 131 -9.75 20.12 20.84
N ILE A 132 -11.07 19.89 20.95
CA ILE A 132 -12.04 20.84 21.51
C ILE A 132 -11.74 21.27 22.96
N HIS A 133 -10.82 20.56 23.64
CA HIS A 133 -10.38 20.81 25.01
C HIS A 133 -8.95 21.37 25.09
N GLY A 134 -8.31 21.64 23.95
CA GLY A 134 -6.96 22.20 23.87
C GLY A 134 -5.83 21.18 24.02
N PHE A 135 -6.13 19.88 24.11
CA PHE A 135 -5.11 18.83 24.16
C PHE A 135 -4.53 18.59 22.76
N PRO A 136 -3.21 18.32 22.66
CA PRO A 136 -2.62 17.90 21.40
C PRO A 136 -3.31 16.63 20.92
N LYS A 137 -3.81 16.66 19.70
CA LYS A 137 -4.33 15.51 18.98
C LYS A 137 -3.41 15.27 17.81
N ASP A 138 -2.82 14.08 17.77
CA ASP A 138 -2.03 13.65 16.62
C ASP A 138 -2.98 13.57 15.42
N LYS A 139 -2.76 14.46 14.46
CA LYS A 139 -3.45 14.36 13.18
C LYS A 139 -2.83 13.16 12.46
N PRO A 140 -3.61 12.10 12.16
CA PRO A 140 -3.09 10.98 11.40
C PRO A 140 -2.59 11.54 10.06
N SER A 141 -1.37 11.19 9.73
CA SER A 141 -0.76 11.59 8.47
C SER A 141 -1.50 10.94 7.28
N GLU A 142 -1.33 11.48 6.09
CA GLU A 142 -1.93 10.91 4.88
C GLU A 142 -1.43 9.47 4.64
N SER A 143 -0.17 9.19 4.98
CA SER A 143 0.46 7.88 4.98
C SER A 143 -0.12 6.92 6.03
N ASP A 144 -0.65 7.40 7.17
CA ASP A 144 -1.36 6.53 8.13
C ASP A 144 -2.67 5.98 7.58
N THR A 145 -3.28 6.71 6.64
CA THR A 145 -4.45 6.23 5.92
C THR A 145 -4.11 4.99 5.11
N LEU A 146 -2.90 4.91 4.55
CA LEU A 146 -2.44 3.73 3.80
C LEU A 146 -2.29 2.51 4.70
N PHE A 147 -1.70 2.65 5.89
CA PHE A 147 -1.63 1.57 6.87
C PHE A 147 -3.01 1.09 7.31
N SER A 148 -3.97 2.02 7.44
CA SER A 148 -5.35 1.70 7.78
C SER A 148 -6.03 0.88 6.66
N LEU A 149 -5.77 1.21 5.39
CA LEU A 149 -6.27 0.44 4.25
C LEU A 149 -5.63 -0.96 4.18
N ILE A 150 -4.32 -1.05 4.37
CA ILE A 150 -3.58 -2.31 4.33
C ILE A 150 -4.07 -3.27 5.44
N SER A 151 -4.28 -2.76 6.65
CA SER A 151 -4.70 -3.57 7.81
C SER A 151 -6.20 -3.88 7.86
N ASN A 152 -7.05 -3.13 7.17
CA ASN A 152 -8.49 -3.34 7.18
C ASN A 152 -8.91 -4.54 6.33
N ARG A 153 -9.36 -5.62 6.97
CA ARG A 153 -9.83 -6.85 6.30
C ARG A 153 -11.11 -6.69 5.48
N GLU A 154 -11.85 -5.60 5.67
CA GLU A 154 -13.05 -5.29 4.88
C GLU A 154 -12.70 -4.65 3.52
N GLU A 155 -11.47 -4.17 3.34
CA GLU A 155 -11.00 -3.68 2.05
C GLU A 155 -10.72 -4.83 1.08
N ASP A 156 -10.75 -4.52 -0.22
CA ASP A 156 -10.53 -5.52 -1.27
C ASP A 156 -9.13 -6.15 -1.15
N PRO A 157 -8.99 -7.49 -1.16
CA PRO A 157 -7.70 -8.17 -1.06
C PRO A 157 -6.69 -7.74 -2.14
N VAL A 158 -7.14 -7.38 -3.35
CA VAL A 158 -6.27 -6.92 -4.43
C VAL A 158 -5.70 -5.53 -4.12
N LEU A 159 -6.51 -4.63 -3.54
CA LEU A 159 -6.03 -3.32 -3.08
C LEU A 159 -5.01 -3.46 -1.95
N ARG A 160 -5.34 -4.27 -0.94
CA ARG A 160 -4.45 -4.52 0.21
C ARG A 160 -3.11 -5.08 -0.25
N ARG A 161 -3.14 -6.11 -1.10
CA ARG A 161 -1.95 -6.67 -1.76
C ARG A 161 -1.17 -5.61 -2.52
N PHE A 162 -1.82 -4.85 -3.39
CA PHE A 162 -1.18 -3.83 -4.21
C PHE A 162 -0.41 -2.80 -3.37
N LEU A 163 -1.01 -2.33 -2.27
CA LEU A 163 -0.37 -1.39 -1.35
C LEU A 163 0.79 -2.04 -0.60
N MET A 164 0.59 -3.24 -0.03
CA MET A 164 1.62 -3.99 0.68
C MET A 164 2.90 -4.18 -0.15
N GLU A 165 2.75 -4.64 -1.40
CA GLU A 165 3.88 -4.88 -2.31
C GLU A 165 4.69 -3.61 -2.60
N ARG A 166 4.04 -2.44 -2.59
CA ARG A 166 4.66 -1.15 -2.96
C ARG A 166 5.13 -0.34 -1.75
N SER A 167 4.74 -0.75 -0.55
CA SER A 167 5.22 -0.14 0.70
C SER A 167 6.63 -0.59 1.09
N VAL A 168 7.09 -1.73 0.57
CA VAL A 168 8.43 -2.27 0.84
C VAL A 168 9.36 -1.99 -0.34
N PRO A 169 10.52 -1.34 -0.13
CA PRO A 169 11.50 -1.08 -1.19
C PRO A 169 11.92 -2.36 -1.92
N GLY A 170 12.05 -2.29 -3.25
CA GLY A 170 12.62 -3.38 -4.06
C GLY A 170 11.73 -4.62 -4.24
N PHE A 171 10.54 -4.66 -3.64
CA PHE A 171 9.67 -5.84 -3.73
C PHE A 171 8.78 -5.86 -4.98
N ALA A 172 8.16 -4.72 -5.31
CA ALA A 172 7.29 -4.58 -6.48
C ALA A 172 8.07 -4.11 -7.72
N GLN A 173 7.44 -4.27 -8.90
CA GLN A 173 7.99 -3.74 -10.16
C GLN A 173 8.19 -2.22 -10.09
N ASP A 174 9.19 -1.73 -10.83
CA ASP A 174 9.51 -0.31 -10.89
C ASP A 174 8.33 0.53 -11.39
N SER A 175 7.91 1.50 -10.58
CA SER A 175 6.92 2.52 -10.89
C SER A 175 7.19 3.76 -10.05
N LEU A 176 6.50 4.87 -10.33
CA LEU A 176 6.62 6.07 -9.50
C LEU A 176 6.19 5.76 -8.07
N LEU A 177 5.07 5.05 -7.91
CA LEU A 177 4.55 4.65 -6.62
C LEU A 177 5.55 3.77 -5.87
N THR A 178 6.16 2.77 -6.52
CA THR A 178 7.06 1.81 -5.84
C THR A 178 8.38 2.42 -5.43
N ARG A 179 8.85 3.45 -6.16
CA ARG A 179 10.08 4.18 -5.82
C ARG A 179 9.87 5.25 -4.75
N ALA A 180 8.75 5.95 -4.79
CA ALA A 180 8.51 7.10 -3.91
C ALA A 180 7.82 6.71 -2.61
N LEU A 181 6.82 5.82 -2.63
CA LEU A 181 6.04 5.48 -1.43
C LEU A 181 6.92 5.00 -0.25
N PRO A 182 7.91 4.12 -0.44
CA PRO A 182 8.75 3.70 0.68
C PRO A 182 9.52 4.85 1.35
N LEU A 183 9.82 5.94 0.63
CA LEU A 183 10.47 7.11 1.21
C LEU A 183 9.56 7.83 2.22
N TYR A 184 8.28 7.96 1.91
CA TYR A 184 7.27 8.50 2.84
C TYR A 184 7.10 7.59 4.06
N LEU A 185 7.18 6.27 3.86
CA LEU A 185 6.97 5.28 4.92
C LEU A 185 8.23 4.98 5.76
N ALA A 186 9.42 5.41 5.33
CA ALA A 186 10.68 5.10 6.01
C ALA A 186 10.71 5.58 7.47
N SER A 187 10.12 6.74 7.75
CA SER A 187 9.97 7.29 9.10
C SER A 187 9.01 6.48 9.99
N ARG A 188 8.19 5.62 9.38
CA ARG A 188 7.16 4.78 10.00
C ARG A 188 7.57 3.31 10.09
N ASP A 189 8.87 3.04 10.17
CA ASP A 189 9.49 1.72 10.31
C ASP A 189 8.79 0.82 11.36
N LYS A 190 8.45 1.36 12.53
CA LYS A 190 7.69 0.61 13.54
C LYS A 190 6.28 0.23 13.05
N LYS A 191 5.57 1.17 12.41
CA LYS A 191 4.18 0.98 11.98
C LYS A 191 4.07 -0.04 10.84
N ILE A 192 4.98 0.02 9.86
CA ILE A 192 5.00 -0.96 8.76
C ILE A 192 5.24 -2.37 9.30
N ARG A 193 6.18 -2.54 10.25
CA ARG A 193 6.42 -3.82 10.92
C ARG A 193 5.19 -4.34 11.65
N GLU A 194 4.56 -3.51 12.47
CA GLU A 194 3.34 -3.88 13.22
C GLU A 194 2.20 -4.31 12.28
N VAL A 195 1.99 -3.58 11.18
CA VAL A 195 0.96 -3.92 10.19
C VAL A 195 1.26 -5.26 9.51
N LEU A 196 2.50 -5.49 9.09
CA LEU A 196 2.89 -6.75 8.43
C LEU A 196 2.81 -7.95 9.40
N ILE A 197 3.28 -7.81 10.64
CA ILE A 197 3.13 -8.85 11.68
C ILE A 197 1.66 -9.10 11.98
N GLY A 198 0.85 -8.04 12.08
CA GLY A 198 -0.59 -8.12 12.31
C GLY A 198 -1.27 -8.96 11.23
N ILE A 199 -0.98 -8.70 9.96
CA ILE A 199 -1.55 -9.45 8.83
C ILE A 199 -1.04 -10.91 8.84
N ALA A 200 0.26 -11.12 9.02
CA ALA A 200 0.86 -12.46 9.02
C ALA A 200 0.30 -13.37 10.14
N SER A 201 0.07 -12.81 11.33
CA SER A 201 -0.36 -13.58 12.51
C SER A 201 -1.88 -13.76 12.62
N HIS A 202 -2.66 -12.92 11.95
CA HIS A 202 -4.11 -12.84 12.19
C HIS A 202 -4.90 -14.09 11.74
N PRO A 203 -5.81 -14.65 12.56
CA PRO A 203 -6.44 -15.93 12.27
C PRO A 203 -7.45 -16.01 11.14
N GLY A 204 -8.18 -14.94 10.91
CA GLY A 204 -9.17 -14.83 9.83
C GLY A 204 -8.66 -14.10 8.59
N GLU A 205 -7.34 -13.99 8.41
CA GLU A 205 -6.78 -13.32 7.24
C GLU A 205 -6.75 -14.26 6.02
N VAL A 206 -6.80 -13.68 4.82
CA VAL A 206 -6.66 -14.41 3.56
C VAL A 206 -5.28 -15.07 3.49
N PRO A 207 -5.17 -16.40 3.25
CA PRO A 207 -3.89 -17.12 3.24
C PRO A 207 -2.80 -16.47 2.39
N GLU A 208 -3.15 -15.99 1.19
CA GLU A 208 -2.23 -15.34 0.28
C GLU A 208 -1.68 -14.02 0.84
N LEU A 209 -2.49 -13.26 1.59
CA LEU A 209 -2.07 -12.03 2.25
C LEU A 209 -1.19 -12.31 3.47
N GLN A 210 -1.46 -13.38 4.24
CA GLN A 210 -0.58 -13.80 5.33
C GLN A 210 0.81 -14.15 4.82
N ILE A 211 0.87 -14.97 3.75
CA ILE A 211 2.13 -15.40 3.13
C ILE A 211 2.87 -14.20 2.55
N LEU A 212 2.16 -13.29 1.88
CA LEU A 212 2.74 -12.06 1.37
C LEU A 212 3.31 -11.18 2.49
N ALA A 213 2.58 -11.01 3.59
CA ALA A 213 3.04 -10.22 4.73
C ALA A 213 4.32 -10.79 5.35
N MET A 214 4.40 -12.12 5.51
CA MET A 214 5.62 -12.79 5.97
C MET A 214 6.81 -12.52 5.03
N LYS A 215 6.60 -12.68 3.72
CA LYS A 215 7.64 -12.42 2.71
C LYS A 215 8.11 -10.97 2.70
N LEU A 216 7.18 -10.02 2.74
CA LEU A 216 7.48 -8.60 2.78
C LEU A 216 8.24 -8.20 4.04
N TYR A 217 7.84 -8.73 5.20
CA TYR A 217 8.52 -8.47 6.45
C TYR A 217 9.96 -8.99 6.40
N MET A 218 10.15 -10.24 5.96
CA MET A 218 11.48 -10.83 5.83
C MET A 218 12.33 -10.06 4.83
N HIS A 219 11.81 -9.73 3.64
CA HIS A 219 12.51 -8.90 2.65
C HIS A 219 12.97 -7.58 3.26
N TYR A 220 12.05 -6.87 3.92
CA TYR A 220 12.34 -5.57 4.53
C TYR A 220 13.40 -5.64 5.63
N MET A 221 13.37 -6.70 6.46
CA MET A 221 14.39 -6.90 7.50
C MET A 221 15.73 -7.36 6.93
N LEU A 222 15.72 -8.21 5.90
CA LEU A 222 16.93 -8.75 5.29
C LEU A 222 17.71 -7.70 4.50
N ASP A 223 17.05 -6.74 3.85
CA ASP A 223 17.72 -5.61 3.19
C ASP A 223 18.55 -4.79 4.20
N ALA A 224 17.96 -4.50 5.37
CA ALA A 224 18.65 -3.80 6.45
C ALA A 224 19.77 -4.66 7.07
N TYR A 225 19.51 -5.96 7.25
CA TYR A 225 20.48 -6.93 7.77
C TYR A 225 21.71 -7.05 6.86
N GLN A 226 21.49 -7.21 5.54
CA GLN A 226 22.53 -7.26 4.52
C GLN A 226 23.36 -5.96 4.52
N SER A 227 22.68 -4.80 4.58
CA SER A 227 23.36 -3.50 4.61
C SER A 227 24.29 -3.34 5.81
N ILE A 228 23.88 -3.84 6.99
CA ILE A 228 24.73 -3.85 8.20
C ILE A 228 25.92 -4.80 8.03
N PHE A 229 25.70 -5.99 7.45
CA PHE A 229 26.74 -6.97 7.22
C PHE A 229 27.81 -6.48 6.22
N ASP A 230 27.38 -5.90 5.11
CA ASP A 230 28.26 -5.38 4.05
C ASP A 230 29.05 -4.13 4.49
N ALA A 231 28.54 -3.41 5.50
CA ALA A 231 29.24 -2.29 6.09
C ALA A 231 30.40 -2.70 7.02
N ASP A 232 30.53 -3.99 7.37
CA ASP A 232 31.58 -4.45 8.27
C ASP A 232 32.98 -4.35 7.63
N PRO A 233 33.98 -3.77 8.32
CA PRO A 233 35.32 -3.63 7.76
C PRO A 233 35.98 -4.95 7.33
N ASN A 234 35.73 -6.05 8.03
CA ASN A 234 36.33 -7.35 7.70
C ASN A 234 35.61 -8.02 6.52
N VAL A 235 34.31 -7.76 6.35
CA VAL A 235 33.57 -8.17 5.15
C VAL A 235 34.07 -7.39 3.94
N GLN A 236 34.22 -6.07 4.07
CA GLN A 236 34.76 -5.21 3.00
C GLN A 236 36.19 -5.58 2.61
N ALA A 237 37.05 -5.90 3.58
CA ALA A 237 38.42 -6.34 3.31
C ALA A 237 38.45 -7.64 2.48
N ARG A 238 37.64 -8.63 2.86
CA ARG A 238 37.53 -9.89 2.09
C ARG A 238 36.94 -9.68 0.70
N ALA A 239 35.96 -8.79 0.57
CA ALA A 239 35.40 -8.42 -0.73
C ALA A 239 36.46 -7.77 -1.63
N ALA A 240 37.33 -6.92 -1.08
CA ALA A 240 38.45 -6.30 -1.79
C ALA A 240 39.52 -7.33 -2.22
N GLU A 241 39.68 -8.41 -1.46
CA GLU A 241 40.52 -9.57 -1.81
C GLU A 241 39.86 -10.51 -2.84
N GLY A 242 38.67 -10.17 -3.34
CA GLY A 242 37.94 -10.93 -4.36
C GLY A 242 37.01 -12.01 -3.81
N THR A 243 36.84 -12.08 -2.49
CA THR A 243 35.93 -13.03 -1.84
C THR A 243 34.65 -12.32 -1.42
N SER A 244 33.61 -12.39 -2.26
CA SER A 244 32.27 -11.93 -1.90
C SER A 244 31.61 -12.94 -0.96
N LEU A 245 31.14 -12.47 0.19
CA LEU A 245 30.48 -13.31 1.20
C LEU A 245 29.00 -12.94 1.30
N PRO A 246 28.07 -13.91 1.29
CA PRO A 246 26.67 -13.64 1.59
C PRO A 246 26.48 -13.35 3.08
N TYR A 247 25.42 -12.61 3.44
CA TYR A 247 25.06 -12.35 4.85
C TYR A 247 24.88 -13.61 5.70
N THR A 248 24.53 -14.74 5.08
CA THR A 248 24.37 -16.03 5.75
C THR A 248 25.67 -16.52 6.41
N ALA A 249 26.82 -16.05 5.94
CA ALA A 249 28.11 -16.32 6.57
C ALA A 249 28.21 -15.70 7.98
N ALA A 250 27.36 -14.72 8.33
CA ALA A 250 27.31 -14.13 9.66
C ALA A 250 27.01 -15.14 10.78
N VAL A 251 26.40 -16.30 10.48
CA VAL A 251 26.13 -17.36 11.46
C VAL A 251 27.44 -17.93 12.05
N ASP A 252 28.56 -17.84 11.31
CA ASP A 252 29.90 -18.21 11.77
C ASP A 252 30.75 -16.96 12.09
N ASP A 253 30.25 -16.14 13.02
CA ASP A 253 30.87 -14.90 13.48
C ASP A 253 32.32 -15.10 13.98
N ALA A 254 32.63 -16.23 14.61
CA ALA A 254 33.97 -16.53 15.09
C ALA A 254 35.01 -16.63 13.95
N ALA A 255 34.60 -17.17 12.79
CA ALA A 255 35.44 -17.24 11.60
C ALA A 255 35.56 -15.87 10.90
N LEU A 256 34.48 -15.08 10.91
CA LEU A 256 34.47 -13.78 10.24
C LEU A 256 35.14 -12.67 11.06
N LYS A 257 35.17 -12.82 12.39
CA LYS A 257 35.62 -11.81 13.37
C LYS A 257 34.90 -10.47 13.16
N LEU A 258 33.57 -10.49 13.10
CA LEU A 258 32.80 -9.26 12.85
C LEU A 258 33.08 -8.24 13.94
N SER A 259 33.00 -6.95 13.58
CA SER A 259 33.16 -5.89 14.57
C SER A 259 32.01 -5.90 15.58
N THR A 260 32.25 -5.40 16.79
CA THR A 260 31.21 -5.30 17.84
C THR A 260 30.02 -4.45 17.38
N ALA A 261 30.26 -3.40 16.59
CA ALA A 261 29.20 -2.57 16.02
C ALA A 261 28.29 -3.38 15.09
N THR A 262 28.89 -4.15 14.17
CA THR A 262 28.15 -5.05 13.26
C THR A 262 27.38 -6.11 14.04
N GLN A 263 28.02 -6.80 14.99
CA GLN A 263 27.36 -7.80 15.83
C GLN A 263 26.14 -7.24 16.55
N ASN A 264 26.24 -6.03 17.13
CA ASN A 264 25.11 -5.37 17.79
C ASN A 264 23.99 -5.02 16.81
N GLY A 265 24.33 -4.51 15.62
CA GLY A 265 23.35 -4.22 14.57
C GLY A 265 22.63 -5.48 14.09
N LEU A 266 23.36 -6.56 13.82
CA LEU A 266 22.77 -7.84 13.42
C LEU A 266 21.88 -8.41 14.53
N LYS A 267 22.31 -8.37 15.80
CA LYS A 267 21.47 -8.78 16.95
C LYS A 267 20.16 -8.00 17.03
N GLN A 268 20.20 -6.70 16.79
CA GLN A 268 18.99 -5.88 16.76
C GLN A 268 18.04 -6.31 15.64
N MET A 269 18.56 -6.62 14.45
CA MET A 269 17.74 -7.12 13.35
C MET A 269 17.20 -8.53 13.64
N SER A 270 18.01 -9.42 14.20
CA SER A 270 17.58 -10.76 14.62
C SER A 270 16.46 -10.70 15.66
N SER A 271 16.52 -9.75 16.60
CA SER A 271 15.41 -9.50 17.54
C SER A 271 14.12 -9.11 16.81
N ARG A 272 14.19 -8.25 15.80
CA ARG A 272 13.01 -7.86 15.00
C ARG A 272 12.47 -9.02 14.18
N ILE A 273 13.35 -9.88 13.64
CA ILE A 273 12.92 -11.10 12.95
C ILE A 273 12.24 -12.06 13.94
N ASN A 274 12.74 -12.14 15.17
CA ASN A 274 12.14 -12.95 16.22
C ASN A 274 10.71 -12.51 16.58
N ASP A 275 10.40 -11.21 16.51
CA ASP A 275 9.03 -10.72 16.71
C ASP A 275 8.03 -11.37 15.74
N LEU A 276 8.42 -11.51 14.46
CA LEU A 276 7.61 -12.22 13.47
C LEU A 276 7.51 -13.71 13.80
N ILE A 277 8.64 -14.36 14.11
CA ILE A 277 8.70 -15.80 14.42
C ILE A 277 7.74 -16.16 15.54
N VAL A 278 7.80 -15.44 16.66
CA VAL A 278 6.92 -15.68 17.81
C VAL A 278 5.46 -15.48 17.42
N ALA A 279 5.16 -14.45 16.62
CA ALA A 279 3.80 -14.15 16.19
C ALA A 279 3.19 -15.22 15.25
N ILE A 280 4.01 -15.98 14.53
CA ILE A 280 3.54 -17.00 13.56
C ILE A 280 3.82 -18.45 13.99
N ALA A 281 4.63 -18.70 15.02
CA ALA A 281 5.00 -20.04 15.45
C ALA A 281 3.77 -20.92 15.78
N GLY A 282 2.74 -20.34 16.39
CA GLY A 282 1.49 -21.04 16.70
C GLY A 282 0.72 -21.55 15.47
N HIS A 283 1.01 -21.03 14.28
CA HIS A 283 0.32 -21.41 13.04
C HIS A 283 0.62 -22.84 12.62
N ILE A 284 1.72 -23.45 13.08
CA ILE A 284 2.12 -24.82 12.73
C ILE A 284 1.86 -25.83 13.86
N SER A 285 1.20 -25.40 14.92
CA SER A 285 0.76 -26.27 16.00
C SER A 285 -0.21 -27.35 15.52
N GLU A 286 -0.25 -28.48 16.22
CA GLU A 286 -1.13 -29.61 15.90
C GLU A 286 -2.61 -29.20 15.81
N ASN A 287 -3.03 -28.26 16.66
CA ASN A 287 -4.40 -27.76 16.73
C ASN A 287 -4.68 -26.57 15.79
N SER A 288 -3.71 -26.17 14.96
CA SER A 288 -3.85 -25.01 14.09
C SER A 288 -4.83 -25.27 12.93
N THR A 289 -5.83 -24.41 12.84
CA THR A 289 -6.83 -24.39 11.75
C THR A 289 -6.37 -23.61 10.52
N ARG A 290 -5.10 -23.17 10.48
CA ARG A 290 -4.54 -22.43 9.33
C ARG A 290 -4.54 -23.28 8.07
N SER A 291 -4.60 -22.59 6.91
CA SER A 291 -4.38 -23.22 5.61
C SER A 291 -3.02 -23.91 5.57
N GLU A 292 -2.95 -25.08 4.93
CA GLU A 292 -1.69 -25.81 4.75
C GLU A 292 -0.63 -24.97 4.03
N LEU A 293 -1.04 -24.12 3.08
CA LEU A 293 -0.14 -23.16 2.42
C LEU A 293 0.55 -22.22 3.41
N VAL A 294 -0.17 -21.78 4.44
CA VAL A 294 0.36 -20.90 5.48
C VAL A 294 1.29 -21.68 6.41
N LYS A 295 0.90 -22.91 6.79
CA LYS A 295 1.75 -23.79 7.61
C LYS A 295 3.08 -24.08 6.93
N ASP A 296 3.06 -24.41 5.64
CA ASP A 296 4.27 -24.70 4.85
C ASP A 296 5.15 -23.46 4.71
N ALA A 297 4.55 -22.28 4.50
CA ALA A 297 5.29 -21.02 4.46
C ALA A 297 5.96 -20.70 5.80
N VAL A 298 5.26 -20.92 6.93
CA VAL A 298 5.81 -20.73 8.28
C VAL A 298 6.97 -21.70 8.53
N LYS A 299 6.81 -22.99 8.25
CA LYS A 299 7.89 -23.99 8.40
C LYS A 299 9.13 -23.62 7.58
N SER A 300 8.92 -23.16 6.34
CA SER A 300 9.99 -22.74 5.45
C SER A 300 10.74 -21.53 6.03
N LEU A 301 10.01 -20.51 6.48
CA LEU A 301 10.57 -19.30 7.08
C LEU A 301 11.34 -19.59 8.37
N LEU A 302 10.79 -20.43 9.25
CA LEU A 302 11.46 -20.85 10.49
C LEU A 302 12.76 -21.58 10.20
N THR A 303 12.74 -22.52 9.25
CA THR A 303 13.92 -23.29 8.82
C THR A 303 14.99 -22.35 8.25
N GLU A 304 14.61 -21.48 7.31
CA GLU A 304 15.52 -20.51 6.72
C GLU A 304 16.14 -19.60 7.79
N THR A 305 15.33 -19.13 8.73
CA THR A 305 15.81 -18.24 9.80
C THR A 305 16.82 -18.93 10.72
N ARG A 306 16.52 -20.17 11.16
CA ARG A 306 17.41 -20.98 11.99
C ARG A 306 18.79 -21.17 11.34
N ASP A 307 18.79 -21.34 10.02
CA ASP A 307 19.98 -21.74 9.28
C ASP A 307 20.80 -20.52 8.80
N THR A 308 20.18 -19.35 8.63
CA THR A 308 20.82 -18.20 7.95
C THR A 308 21.00 -16.95 8.81
N ILE A 309 20.27 -16.79 9.91
CA ILE A 309 20.28 -15.55 10.71
C ILE A 309 21.18 -15.71 11.94
N TYR A 310 22.06 -14.72 12.14
CA TYR A 310 22.96 -14.67 13.29
C TYR A 310 22.18 -14.48 14.60
N ASN A 311 22.65 -15.11 15.68
CA ASN A 311 22.14 -14.89 17.04
C ASN A 311 20.61 -15.09 17.18
N VAL A 312 20.06 -16.09 16.50
CA VAL A 312 18.70 -16.60 16.76
C VAL A 312 18.76 -17.77 17.73
N ASP A 313 17.71 -17.95 18.52
CA ASP A 313 17.57 -19.12 19.38
C ASP A 313 17.14 -20.33 18.54
N LYS A 314 18.14 -21.09 18.08
CA LYS A 314 17.91 -22.29 17.26
C LYS A 314 17.10 -23.35 18.00
N SER A 315 17.29 -23.45 19.32
CA SER A 315 16.57 -24.44 20.13
C SER A 315 15.08 -24.11 20.23
N ALA A 316 14.74 -22.83 20.41
CA ALA A 316 13.36 -22.38 20.38
C ALA A 316 12.71 -22.63 19.01
N ILE A 317 13.43 -22.33 17.91
CA ILE A 317 12.92 -22.58 16.55
C ILE A 317 12.71 -24.09 16.30
N ASP A 318 13.62 -24.96 16.75
CA ASP A 318 13.47 -26.41 16.63
C ASP A 318 12.24 -26.92 17.42
N SER A 319 11.98 -26.37 18.61
CA SER A 319 10.74 -26.62 19.36
C SER A 319 9.49 -26.18 18.59
N TYR A 320 9.50 -24.99 17.98
CA TYR A 320 8.38 -24.51 17.16
C TYR A 320 8.13 -25.42 15.95
N LEU A 321 9.20 -25.85 15.26
CA LEU A 321 9.12 -26.78 14.14
C LEU A 321 8.59 -28.17 14.56
N ALA A 322 8.83 -28.58 15.80
CA ALA A 322 8.24 -29.78 16.41
C ALA A 322 6.76 -29.60 16.82
N GLY A 323 6.21 -28.39 16.70
CA GLY A 323 4.83 -28.06 17.04
C GLY A 323 4.62 -27.61 18.48
N GLU A 324 5.70 -27.41 19.24
CA GLU A 324 5.65 -26.85 20.61
C GLU A 324 5.42 -25.35 20.52
N VAL A 325 4.30 -24.86 21.05
CA VAL A 325 3.88 -23.47 20.88
C VAL A 325 4.44 -22.62 22.03
N PRO A 326 5.03 -21.44 21.76
CA PRO A 326 5.32 -20.48 22.81
C PRO A 326 4.00 -20.00 23.43
N GLU A 327 3.90 -19.90 24.76
CA GLU A 327 2.69 -19.34 25.39
C GLU A 327 2.41 -17.96 24.80
N PRO A 328 1.21 -17.72 24.23
CA PRO A 328 0.94 -16.45 23.57
C PRO A 328 0.88 -15.33 24.60
N GLU A 329 1.81 -14.38 24.53
CA GLU A 329 1.58 -13.03 25.07
C GLU A 329 0.52 -12.37 24.18
N MET A 330 -0.74 -12.72 24.43
CA MET A 330 -1.87 -12.35 23.59
C MET A 330 -2.19 -10.85 23.78
N THR A 331 -1.48 -9.99 23.05
CA THR A 331 -1.76 -8.55 22.94
C THR A 331 -2.58 -8.26 21.70
N TRP A 332 -3.68 -9.00 21.49
CA TRP A 332 -4.70 -8.48 20.59
C TRP A 332 -5.45 -7.41 21.37
N PRO A 333 -5.39 -6.12 21.00
CA PRO A 333 -6.38 -5.18 21.50
C PRO A 333 -7.72 -5.73 21.05
N VAL A 334 -8.48 -6.27 22.01
CA VAL A 334 -9.93 -6.33 21.88
C VAL A 334 -10.32 -4.88 21.72
N MET A 335 -10.57 -4.45 20.47
CA MET A 335 -11.33 -3.22 20.25
C MET A 335 -12.52 -3.33 21.19
N PRO A 336 -12.71 -2.41 22.15
CA PRO A 336 -13.92 -2.43 22.94
C PRO A 336 -15.04 -2.51 21.90
N ALA A 337 -15.88 -3.53 22.02
CA ALA A 337 -17.12 -3.55 21.27
C ALA A 337 -17.82 -2.27 21.69
N THR A 338 -17.67 -1.22 20.87
CA THR A 338 -18.56 -0.08 20.95
C THR A 338 -19.93 -0.73 20.80
N PRO A 339 -20.83 -0.60 21.78
CA PRO A 339 -22.20 -1.01 21.55
C PRO A 339 -22.60 -0.31 20.25
N SER A 340 -22.94 -1.11 19.25
CA SER A 340 -23.52 -0.62 18.02
C SER A 340 -24.88 -0.07 18.42
N GLU A 341 -24.88 1.17 18.92
CA GLU A 341 -26.03 2.03 18.72
C GLU A 341 -26.12 2.18 17.21
N ALA A 342 -27.10 1.49 16.64
CA ALA A 342 -27.56 1.78 15.30
C ALA A 342 -27.68 3.30 15.20
N PRO A 343 -27.08 3.95 14.19
CA PRO A 343 -27.29 5.37 14.01
C PRO A 343 -28.81 5.60 13.97
N PRO A 344 -29.34 6.60 14.70
CA PRO A 344 -30.74 6.94 14.56
C PRO A 344 -31.01 7.14 13.07
N ALA A 345 -32.05 6.48 12.57
CA ALA A 345 -32.46 6.58 11.18
C ALA A 345 -32.36 8.04 10.75
N ALA A 346 -31.50 8.32 9.77
CA ALA A 346 -31.23 9.68 9.32
C ALA A 346 -32.57 10.35 9.01
N ALA A 347 -32.96 11.31 9.84
CA ALA A 347 -34.00 12.24 9.48
C ALA A 347 -33.52 12.95 8.22
N ASP A 348 -34.32 12.83 7.17
CA ASP A 348 -34.20 13.51 5.91
C ASP A 348 -34.13 15.02 6.18
N GLY A 349 -32.92 15.54 6.29
CA GLY A 349 -32.61 16.85 6.87
C GLY A 349 -31.48 17.49 6.09
N MET A 350 -31.74 17.77 4.82
CA MET A 350 -30.93 18.69 4.03
C MET A 350 -30.82 20.01 4.80
N ILE A 351 -29.64 20.34 5.33
CA ILE A 351 -29.36 21.68 5.86
C ILE A 351 -29.29 22.60 4.64
N PRO A 352 -30.21 23.57 4.46
CA PRO A 352 -30.15 24.49 3.34
C PRO A 352 -28.97 25.44 3.55
N VAL A 353 -27.92 25.28 2.75
CA VAL A 353 -26.86 26.28 2.61
C VAL A 353 -27.41 27.39 1.72
N LEU A 354 -27.66 28.57 2.31
CA LEU A 354 -28.03 29.77 1.56
C LEU A 354 -26.82 30.24 0.74
N LEU A 355 -26.98 30.24 -0.58
CA LEU A 355 -25.99 30.78 -1.51
C LEU A 355 -26.13 32.32 -1.57
N PRO A 356 -25.02 33.07 -1.65
CA PRO A 356 -25.06 34.49 -1.98
C PRO A 356 -25.67 34.70 -3.38
N GLU A 357 -26.55 35.70 -3.53
CA GLU A 357 -27.29 35.98 -4.79
C GLU A 357 -26.37 36.34 -5.98
N ASP A 358 -25.12 36.66 -5.69
CA ASP A 358 -24.07 37.14 -6.58
C ASP A 358 -23.10 36.03 -7.06
N GLY A 359 -23.36 34.76 -6.71
CA GLY A 359 -22.70 33.60 -7.34
C GLY A 359 -21.24 33.37 -6.94
N GLY A 360 -20.77 33.99 -5.85
CA GLY A 360 -19.47 33.70 -5.25
C GLY A 360 -19.41 32.31 -4.58
N PRO A 361 -18.20 31.77 -4.31
CA PRO A 361 -18.07 30.50 -3.62
C PRO A 361 -18.65 30.57 -2.19
N PRO A 362 -19.25 29.48 -1.68
CA PRO A 362 -19.82 29.46 -0.33
C PRO A 362 -18.71 29.67 0.71
N VAL A 363 -18.99 30.51 1.70
CA VAL A 363 -18.16 30.65 2.90
C VAL A 363 -18.57 29.54 3.87
N PHE A 364 -17.60 28.73 4.29
CA PHE A 364 -17.78 27.67 5.28
C PHE A 364 -17.62 28.20 6.71
#